data_AF-A0A970QN86-F1
#
_entry.id   AF-A0A970QN86-F1
#
_cell.length_a   1.000
_cell.length_b   1.000
_cell.length_c   1.000
_cell.angle_alpha   90.00
_cell.angle_beta   90.00
_cell.angle_gamma   90.00
#
_symmetry.space_group_name_H-M   'P 1'
#
loop_
_entity.id
_entity.type
_entity.pdbx_description
1 polymer ?
#
loop_
_entity_poly.entity_id
_entity_poly.type
_entity_poly.pdbx_seq_one_letter_code
_entity_poly.pdbx_strand_id
1 'polypeptide(L)'
;FDSQIESSNRTNLNDTIFYLTREIQSAEGVIISSNGKKMKIKQRGSEDYSLSYTITENYPVDYLAFKDKRLIDIDCDGSGFSFSSKGIVVTLQIVKNNIQLNQSPQEISFEVAPRSDSVVLEIYD
;
A
#
# COMPACT_ATOMS: atom_id res chain seq x y z
N PHE A 1 -22.54 18.06 1.38
CA PHE A 1 -22.33 17.14 2.51
C PHE A 1 -23.46 16.13 2.49
N ASP A 2 -23.33 15.10 1.65
CA ASP A 2 -24.27 13.98 1.65
C ASP A 2 -23.51 12.71 2.04
N SER A 3 -23.65 12.39 3.33
CA SER A 3 -24.03 11.06 3.80
C SER A 3 -23.37 9.90 3.08
N GLN A 4 -22.06 9.80 3.17
CA GLN A 4 -21.36 8.55 2.89
C GLN A 4 -21.19 7.81 4.21
N ILE A 5 -21.87 6.67 4.29
CA ILE A 5 -21.64 5.62 5.27
C ILE A 5 -20.15 5.29 5.18
N GLU A 6 -19.33 5.88 6.05
CA GLU A 6 -17.97 5.42 6.27
C GLU A 6 -18.10 4.01 6.84
N SER A 7 -17.84 3.00 6.01
CA SER A 7 -17.74 1.62 6.49
C SER A 7 -16.69 1.61 7.59
N SER A 8 -17.10 1.22 8.81
CA SER A 8 -16.35 1.33 10.06
C SER A 8 -15.04 0.52 10.15
N ASN A 9 -14.57 -0.05 9.03
CA ASN A 9 -13.34 -0.85 8.93
C ASN A 9 -12.29 -0.25 7.98
N ARG A 10 -12.43 1.03 7.63
CA ARG A 10 -11.55 1.72 6.69
C ARG A 10 -10.68 2.74 7.43
N THR A 11 -9.36 2.68 7.23
CA THR A 11 -8.47 3.75 7.68
C THR A 11 -8.62 4.96 6.78
N ASN A 12 -8.43 6.15 7.34
CA ASN A 12 -8.38 7.37 6.55
C ASN A 12 -7.25 7.25 5.51
N LEU A 13 -7.49 7.76 4.30
CA LEU A 13 -6.50 7.79 3.23
C LEU A 13 -5.22 8.53 3.66
N ASN A 14 -5.34 9.69 4.30
CA ASN A 14 -4.20 10.49 4.72
C ASN A 14 -3.35 9.74 5.77
N ASP A 15 -4.00 9.03 6.69
CA ASP A 15 -3.32 8.20 7.67
C ASP A 15 -2.59 7.03 6.98
N THR A 16 -3.24 6.41 5.99
CA THR A 16 -2.66 5.31 5.21
C THR A 16 -1.40 5.76 4.47
N ILE A 17 -1.46 6.92 3.80
CA ILE A 17 -0.31 7.54 3.12
C ILE A 17 0.78 7.90 4.14
N PHE A 18 0.41 8.50 5.28
CA PHE A 18 1.35 8.86 6.33
C PHE A 18 2.10 7.65 6.87
N TYR A 19 1.41 6.55 7.20
CA TYR A 19 2.03 5.34 7.72
C TYR A 19 2.93 4.66 6.69
N LEU A 20 2.46 4.50 5.44
CA LEU A 20 3.28 3.98 4.34
C LEU A 20 4.56 4.81 4.17
N THR A 21 4.42 6.13 4.11
CA THR A 21 5.55 7.06 3.97
C THR A 21 6.54 6.90 5.12
N ARG A 22 6.04 6.91 6.36
CA ARG A 22 6.87 6.80 7.57
C ARG A 22 7.64 5.47 7.61
N GLU A 23 6.98 4.37 7.26
CA GLU A 23 7.56 3.03 7.29
C GLU A 23 8.62 2.85 6.21
N ILE A 24 8.35 3.28 4.98
CA ILE A 24 9.34 3.28 3.89
C ILE A 24 10.54 4.16 4.25
N GLN A 25 10.31 5.37 4.76
CA GLN A 25 11.38 6.29 5.17
C GLN A 25 12.27 5.71 6.27
N SER A 26 11.72 4.86 7.14
CA SER A 26 12.43 4.26 8.27
C SER A 26 12.95 2.84 7.98
N ALA A 27 12.79 2.36 6.75
CA ALA A 27 13.19 1.02 6.35
C ALA A 27 14.71 0.84 6.37
N GLU A 28 15.16 -0.37 6.70
CA GLU A 28 16.51 -0.86 6.39
C GLU A 28 16.52 -1.74 5.13
N GLY A 29 15.37 -2.31 4.78
CA GLY A 29 15.18 -3.04 3.54
C GLY A 29 13.72 -3.00 3.10
N VAL A 30 13.49 -3.01 1.80
CA VAL A 30 12.16 -3.13 1.19
C VAL A 30 12.21 -4.16 0.09
N ILE A 31 11.26 -5.08 0.14
CA ILE A 31 11.08 -6.11 -0.88
C ILE A 31 9.69 -5.92 -1.51
N ILE A 32 9.62 -5.91 -2.84
CA ILE A 32 8.37 -5.87 -3.60
C ILE A 32 8.22 -7.16 -4.42
N SER A 33 7.04 -7.77 -4.42
CA SER A 33 6.78 -8.95 -5.25
C SER A 33 6.85 -8.58 -6.73
N SER A 34 7.23 -9.52 -7.59
CA SER A 34 7.35 -9.30 -9.04
C SER A 34 6.07 -8.74 -9.69
N ASN A 35 4.89 -9.12 -9.19
CA ASN A 35 3.60 -8.59 -9.65
C ASN A 35 3.21 -7.21 -9.05
N GLY A 36 4.05 -6.63 -8.19
CA GLY A 36 3.82 -5.35 -7.53
C GLY A 36 2.68 -5.34 -6.51
N LYS A 37 2.08 -6.48 -6.16
CA LYS A 37 0.92 -6.55 -5.26
C LYS A 37 1.28 -6.70 -3.79
N LYS A 38 2.52 -7.03 -3.46
CA LYS A 38 2.97 -7.20 -2.08
C LYS A 38 4.26 -6.45 -1.83
N MET A 39 4.30 -5.68 -0.76
CA MET A 39 5.50 -4.99 -0.29
C MET A 39 5.77 -5.41 1.15
N LYS A 40 7.00 -5.83 1.43
CA LYS A 40 7.47 -6.10 2.79
C LYS A 40 8.58 -5.13 3.17
N ILE A 41 8.54 -4.67 4.42
CA ILE A 41 9.50 -3.70 4.94
C ILE A 41 10.20 -4.29 6.16
N LYS A 42 11.53 -4.21 6.14
CA LYS A 42 12.41 -4.50 7.28
C LYS A 42 12.66 -3.22 8.05
N GLN A 43 12.30 -3.21 9.33
CA GLN A 43 12.50 -2.06 10.21
C GLN A 43 13.91 -2.05 10.78
N ARG A 44 14.37 -0.85 11.16
CA ARG A 44 15.65 -0.69 11.85
C ARG A 44 15.77 -1.55 13.09
N GLY A 45 16.83 -2.35 13.16
CA GLY A 45 17.11 -3.24 14.28
C GLY A 45 16.21 -4.48 14.35
N SER A 46 15.41 -4.75 13.31
CA SER A 46 14.72 -6.01 13.14
C SER A 46 15.57 -6.94 12.26
N GLU A 47 15.53 -8.24 12.53
CA GLU A 47 16.17 -9.23 11.63
C GLU A 47 15.26 -9.55 10.42
N ASP A 48 13.95 -9.37 10.58
CA ASP A 48 12.92 -9.84 9.66
C ASP A 48 12.17 -8.73 8.92
N TYR A 49 11.64 -9.09 7.75
CA TYR A 49 10.68 -8.30 6.98
C TYR A 49 9.26 -8.38 7.59
N SER A 50 9.13 -7.83 8.80
CA SER A 50 7.95 -8.03 9.65
C SER A 50 6.75 -7.14 9.29
N LEU A 51 6.94 -6.05 8.54
CA LEU A 51 5.85 -5.22 8.03
C LEU A 51 5.47 -5.69 6.63
N SER A 52 4.18 -5.89 6.36
CA SER A 52 3.70 -6.39 5.07
C SER A 52 2.44 -5.66 4.66
N TYR A 53 2.50 -5.04 3.48
CA TYR A 53 1.38 -4.48 2.75
C TYR A 53 1.03 -5.39 1.57
N THR A 54 -0.26 -5.64 1.37
CA THR A 54 -0.75 -6.52 0.30
C THR A 54 -1.96 -5.88 -0.37
N ILE A 55 -1.95 -5.80 -1.69
CA ILE A 55 -3.10 -5.51 -2.53
C ILE A 55 -3.77 -6.85 -2.82
N THR A 56 -5.00 -7.01 -2.33
CA THR A 56 -5.72 -8.28 -2.31
C THR A 56 -6.98 -8.18 -3.15
N GLU A 57 -7.10 -9.06 -4.14
CA GLU A 57 -8.33 -9.31 -4.87
C GLU A 57 -9.39 -9.90 -3.93
N ASN A 58 -10.58 -9.32 -3.92
CA ASN A 58 -11.65 -9.75 -3.05
C ASN A 58 -13.03 -9.36 -3.58
N TYR A 59 -14.00 -10.27 -3.47
CA TYR A 59 -15.38 -9.96 -3.80
C TYR A 59 -16.13 -9.35 -2.59
N PRO A 60 -16.91 -8.27 -2.76
CA PRO A 60 -17.19 -7.57 -4.01
C PRO A 60 -16.15 -6.49 -4.39
N VAL A 61 -15.29 -6.09 -3.46
CA VAL A 61 -14.31 -5.01 -3.66
C VAL A 61 -12.95 -5.37 -3.07
N ASP A 62 -11.91 -5.17 -3.88
CA ASP A 62 -10.50 -5.37 -3.54
C ASP A 62 -10.03 -4.38 -2.48
N TYR A 63 -8.87 -4.65 -1.89
CA TYR A 63 -8.36 -3.80 -0.82
C TYR A 63 -6.85 -3.84 -0.66
N LEU A 64 -6.33 -2.75 -0.10
CA LEU A 64 -5.01 -2.73 0.52
C LEU A 64 -5.13 -3.25 1.95
N ALA A 65 -4.24 -4.16 2.32
CA ALA A 65 -4.14 -4.74 3.65
C ALA A 65 -2.77 -4.45 4.27
N PHE A 66 -2.73 -4.37 5.60
CA PHE A 66 -1.50 -4.43 6.38
C PHE A 66 -1.59 -5.56 7.40
N LYS A 67 -0.65 -6.52 7.34
CA LYS A 67 -0.64 -7.72 8.22
C LYS A 67 -2.04 -8.34 8.36
N ASP A 68 -2.70 -8.58 7.23
CA ASP A 68 -4.04 -9.18 7.11
C ASP A 68 -5.22 -8.29 7.53
N LYS A 69 -4.99 -7.05 7.96
CA LYS A 69 -6.06 -6.09 8.24
C LYS A 69 -6.32 -5.21 7.02
N ARG A 70 -7.57 -5.20 6.54
CA ARG A 70 -8.05 -4.27 5.51
C ARG A 70 -7.84 -2.82 5.97
N LEU A 71 -7.23 -2.02 5.11
CA LEU A 71 -6.98 -0.59 5.34
C LEU A 71 -7.92 0.25 4.48
N ILE A 72 -7.83 0.10 3.17
CA ILE A 72 -8.57 0.93 2.21
C ILE A 72 -9.04 0.10 1.03
N ASP A 73 -10.25 0.42 0.56
CA ASP A 73 -10.86 -0.18 -0.61
C ASP A 73 -10.24 0.40 -1.88
N ILE A 74 -9.79 -0.48 -2.77
CA ILE A 74 -9.10 -0.11 -4.00
C ILE A 74 -9.59 -1.00 -5.16
N ASP A 75 -9.21 -0.62 -6.37
CA ASP A 75 -9.17 -1.48 -7.54
C ASP A 75 -7.81 -2.18 -7.59
N CYS A 76 -7.80 -3.52 -7.62
CA CYS A 76 -6.55 -4.28 -7.61
C CYS A 76 -5.72 -3.99 -8.85
N ASP A 77 -6.31 -4.06 -10.05
CA ASP A 77 -5.61 -4.02 -11.33
C ASP A 77 -4.78 -2.75 -11.49
N GLY A 78 -5.37 -1.59 -11.15
CA GLY A 78 -4.71 -0.30 -11.24
C GLY A 78 -3.82 0.07 -10.05
N SER A 79 -3.81 -0.72 -8.98
CA SER A 79 -2.99 -0.45 -7.78
C SER A 79 -1.70 -1.28 -7.77
N GLY A 80 -0.63 -0.74 -7.22
CA GLY A 80 0.65 -1.45 -7.15
C GLY A 80 1.75 -0.73 -6.39
N PHE A 81 2.80 -1.50 -6.10
CA PHE A 81 4.09 -1.03 -5.61
C PHE A 81 5.14 -1.26 -6.69
N SER A 82 6.02 -0.30 -6.90
CA SER A 82 7.16 -0.45 -7.81
C SER A 82 8.38 0.32 -7.32
N PHE A 83 9.56 -0.05 -7.81
CA PHE A 83 10.77 0.72 -7.59
C PHE A 83 10.95 1.76 -8.71
N SER A 84 11.45 2.93 -8.33
CA SER A 84 11.95 3.95 -9.23
C SER A 84 13.44 4.19 -8.99
N SER A 85 14.03 5.12 -9.75
CA SER A 85 15.41 5.57 -9.51
C SER A 85 15.60 6.32 -8.18
N LYS A 86 14.52 6.77 -7.53
CA LYS A 86 14.58 7.61 -6.33
C LYS A 86 13.96 6.95 -5.10
N GLY A 87 13.29 5.81 -5.24
CA GLY A 87 12.66 5.12 -4.12
C GLY A 87 11.57 4.16 -4.55
N ILE A 88 10.47 4.15 -3.79
CA ILE A 88 9.32 3.29 -4.00
C ILE A 88 8.14 4.15 -4.44
N VAL A 89 7.52 3.77 -5.55
CA VAL A 89 6.29 4.37 -6.05
C VAL A 89 5.13 3.52 -5.58
N VAL A 90 4.18 4.17 -4.91
CA VAL A 90 2.93 3.57 -4.45
C VAL A 90 1.79 4.16 -5.28
N THR A 91 1.08 3.31 -6.01
CA THR A 91 -0.10 3.69 -6.78
C THR A 91 -1.33 2.99 -6.21
N LEU A 92 -2.34 3.76 -5.83
CA LEU A 92 -3.59 3.27 -5.26
C LEU A 92 -4.75 3.83 -6.07
N GLN A 93 -5.58 2.94 -6.63
CA GLN A 93 -6.82 3.29 -7.31
C GLN A 93 -7.98 3.12 -6.33
N ILE A 94 -8.33 4.20 -5.63
CA ILE A 94 -9.24 4.17 -4.48
C ILE A 94 -10.68 4.14 -4.93
N VAL A 95 -11.48 3.25 -4.36
CA VAL A 95 -12.93 3.21 -4.60
C VAL A 95 -13.73 3.82 -3.44
N LYS A 96 -14.97 4.21 -3.72
CA LYS A 96 -15.82 4.97 -2.80
C LYS A 96 -16.33 4.12 -1.63
N ASN A 97 -16.64 2.85 -1.87
CA ASN A 97 -17.13 1.94 -0.84
C ASN A 97 -16.77 0.47 -1.15
N ASN A 98 -17.04 -0.42 -0.20
CA ASN A 98 -16.71 -1.85 -0.29
C ASN A 98 -17.90 -2.74 -0.72
N ILE A 99 -18.98 -2.17 -1.27
CA ILE A 99 -20.24 -2.91 -1.56
C ILE A 99 -20.60 -2.86 -3.06
N GLN A 100 -20.34 -1.72 -3.71
CA GLN A 100 -20.72 -1.49 -5.10
C GLN A 100 -19.66 -2.04 -6.07
N LEU A 101 -20.11 -2.72 -7.13
CA LEU A 101 -19.25 -3.18 -8.23
C LEU A 101 -19.02 -2.06 -9.25
N ASN A 102 -17.96 -2.19 -10.05
CA ASN A 102 -17.66 -1.33 -11.21
C ASN A 102 -17.60 0.17 -10.90
N GLN A 103 -17.09 0.51 -9.71
CA GLN A 103 -16.89 1.91 -9.32
C GLN A 103 -15.75 2.51 -10.15
N SER A 104 -15.83 3.78 -10.51
CA SER A 104 -14.71 4.50 -11.12
C SER A 104 -13.71 4.87 -10.02
N PRO A 105 -12.50 4.27 -9.99
CA PRO A 105 -11.55 4.56 -8.94
C PRO A 105 -10.90 5.93 -9.13
N GLN A 106 -10.50 6.53 -8.01
CA GLN A 106 -9.65 7.71 -7.99
C GLN A 106 -8.20 7.28 -7.79
N GLU A 107 -7.35 7.56 -8.78
CA GLU A 107 -5.93 7.28 -8.67
C GLU A 107 -5.21 8.27 -7.75
N ILE A 108 -4.37 7.73 -6.88
CA ILE A 108 -3.38 8.47 -6.11
C ILE A 108 -2.05 7.75 -6.27
N SER A 109 -1.03 8.51 -6.67
CA SER A 109 0.32 8.01 -6.82
C SER A 109 1.30 8.93 -6.09
N PHE A 110 2.18 8.35 -5.30
CA PHE A 110 3.22 9.07 -4.59
C PHE A 110 4.51 8.26 -4.52
N GLU A 111 5.63 8.98 -4.53
CA GLU A 111 6.98 8.41 -4.48
C GLU A 111 7.60 8.68 -3.12
N VAL A 112 8.16 7.65 -2.50
CA VAL A 112 8.81 7.74 -1.19
C VAL A 112 10.22 7.16 -1.27
N ALA A 113 11.21 8.00 -0.97
CA ALA A 113 12.58 7.57 -0.78
C ALA A 113 12.80 7.07 0.66
N PRO A 114 13.46 5.93 0.87
CA PRO A 114 14.02 5.59 2.18
C PRO A 114 15.00 6.70 2.63
N ARG A 115 15.11 6.96 3.94
CA ARG A 115 15.99 8.04 4.44
C ARG A 115 17.48 7.71 4.37
N SER A 116 17.81 6.43 4.21
CA SER A 116 19.18 5.94 4.23
C SER A 116 19.54 5.39 2.85
N ASP A 117 20.71 5.79 2.36
CA ASP A 117 21.22 5.34 1.06
C ASP A 117 21.65 3.86 1.07
N SER A 118 21.79 3.25 2.25
CA SER A 118 22.18 1.85 2.42
C SER A 118 20.99 0.89 2.48
N VAL A 119 19.78 1.35 2.15
CA VAL A 119 18.59 0.51 2.19
C VAL A 119 18.63 -0.51 1.07
N VAL A 120 18.40 -1.77 1.42
CA VAL A 120 18.32 -2.86 0.46
C VAL A 120 16.96 -2.82 -0.24
N LEU A 121 16.95 -2.67 -1.57
CA LEU A 121 15.75 -2.69 -2.40
C LEU A 121 15.80 -3.90 -3.33
N GLU A 122 14.85 -4.82 -3.19
CA GLU A 122 14.86 -6.09 -3.92
C GLU A 122 13.47 -6.45 -4.47
N ILE A 123 13.47 -7.13 -5.62
CA ILE A 123 12.29 -7.79 -6.18
C ILE A 123 12.42 -9.29 -5.89
N TYR A 124 11.33 -9.95 -5.48
CA TYR A 124 11.30 -11.40 -5.29
C TYR A 124 10.15 -12.05 -6.07
N ASP A 125 10.37 -13.32 -6.42
CA ASP A 125 9.41 -14.21 -7.09
C ASP A 125 8.55 -14.99 -6.09
#